data_AF-A0A227J382-F1
#
_entry.id   AF-A0A227J382-F1
#
_cell.length_a   1.000
_cell.length_b   1.000
_cell.length_c   1.000
_cell.angle_alpha   90.00
_cell.angle_beta   90.00
_cell.angle_gamma   90.00
#
_symmetry.space_group_name_H-M   'P 1'
#
loop_
_entity.id
_entity.type
_entity.pdbx_description
1 polymer ?
#
loop_
_entity_poly.entity_id
_entity_poly.type
_entity_poly.pdbx_seq_one_letter_code
_entity_poly.pdbx_strand_id
1 'polypeptide(L)' 'VSGKRDDLRGLKENVIVGRLIPAGTGFAYHQERQAKRAEAQEGPSAEQATDNLAALLNAGFSSDE' A
#
# COMPACT_ATOMS: atom_id res chain seq x y z
N VAL A 1 -5.78 21.58 17.04
CA VAL A 1 -4.98 21.20 15.85
C VAL A 1 -5.53 19.90 15.27
N SER A 2 -5.82 19.82 13.96
CA SER A 2 -6.66 18.73 13.39
C SER A 2 -5.91 17.47 12.92
N GLY A 3 -4.60 17.35 13.15
CA GLY A 3 -3.83 16.12 12.87
C GLY A 3 -3.88 15.60 11.42
N LYS A 4 -4.18 16.46 10.43
CA LYS A 4 -4.30 16.05 9.02
C LYS A 4 -2.95 15.57 8.48
N ARG A 5 -2.99 14.47 7.73
CA ARG A 5 -1.84 13.93 7.01
C ARG A 5 -1.88 14.39 5.55
N ASP A 6 -0.69 14.59 4.99
CA ASP A 6 -0.49 14.97 3.59
C ASP A 6 0.10 13.78 2.83
N ASP A 7 -0.51 13.42 1.71
CA ASP A 7 -0.13 12.27 0.89
C ASP A 7 0.98 12.59 -0.12
N LEU A 8 1.36 13.86 -0.27
CA LEU A 8 2.44 14.38 -1.11
C LEU A 8 2.30 13.96 -2.59
N ARG A 9 1.11 14.17 -3.16
CA ARG A 9 0.73 13.89 -4.56
C ARG A 9 0.86 15.10 -5.49
N GLY A 10 0.96 16.31 -4.96
CA GLY A 10 0.95 17.58 -5.69
C GLY A 10 2.33 18.11 -6.01
N LEU A 11 2.39 19.05 -6.96
CA LEU A 11 3.62 19.73 -7.34
C LEU A 11 4.20 20.54 -6.17
N LYS A 12 3.40 21.45 -5.61
CA LYS A 12 3.86 22.42 -4.61
C LYS A 12 4.41 21.75 -3.35
N GLU A 13 3.69 20.80 -2.79
CA GLU A 13 4.10 20.12 -1.55
C GLU A 13 5.39 19.33 -1.74
N ASN A 14 5.57 18.64 -2.87
CA ASN A 14 6.82 17.95 -3.18
C ASN A 14 8.00 18.92 -3.36
N VAL A 15 7.78 20.09 -3.98
CA VAL A 15 8.80 21.14 -4.06
C VAL A 15 9.20 21.63 -2.66
N ILE A 16 8.23 21.89 -1.79
CA ILE A 16 8.49 22.40 -0.43
C ILE A 16 9.33 21.41 0.39
N VAL A 17 9.07 20.09 0.26
CA VAL A 17 9.78 19.06 1.02
C VAL A 17 11.04 18.52 0.32
N GLY A 18 11.40 19.05 -0.86
CA GLY A 18 12.61 18.66 -1.60
C GLY A 18 12.55 17.26 -2.23
N ARG A 19 11.36 16.79 -2.61
CA ARG A 19 11.17 15.52 -3.33
C ARG A 19 10.99 15.75 -4.81
N LEU A 20 11.22 14.70 -5.60
CA LEU A 20 10.93 14.70 -7.02
C LEU A 20 9.46 15.07 -7.25
N ILE A 21 9.18 15.93 -8.22
CA ILE A 21 7.83 16.43 -8.50
C ILE A 21 7.06 15.50 -9.44
N PRO A 22 5.71 15.42 -9.37
CA PRO A 22 4.89 14.57 -10.24
C PRO A 22 4.69 15.21 -11.63
N ALA A 23 5.75 15.71 -12.24
CA ALA A 23 5.73 16.37 -13.54
C ALA A 23 7.07 16.19 -14.26
N GLY A 24 7.06 16.31 -15.59
CA GLY A 24 8.26 16.19 -16.43
C GLY A 24 9.01 14.88 -16.17
N THR A 25 10.32 14.97 -15.94
CA THR A 25 11.19 13.81 -15.65
C THR A 25 10.81 13.08 -14.36
N GLY A 26 10.12 13.74 -13.43
CA GLY A 26 9.65 13.13 -12.20
C GLY A 26 8.34 12.34 -12.33
N PHE A 27 7.65 12.44 -13.47
CA PHE A 27 6.35 11.81 -13.67
C PHE A 27 6.43 10.27 -13.64
N ALA A 28 7.44 9.67 -14.28
CA ALA A 28 7.61 8.21 -14.31
C ALA A 28 7.79 7.62 -12.90
N TYR A 29 8.65 8.24 -12.08
CA TYR A 29 8.86 7.84 -10.69
C TYR A 29 7.56 7.85 -9.87
N HIS A 30 6.74 8.90 -10.05
CA HIS A 30 5.46 9.02 -9.34
C HIS A 30 4.42 8.01 -9.82
N GLN A 31 4.41 7.66 -11.11
CA GLN A 31 3.52 6.62 -11.62
C GLN A 31 3.87 5.24 -11.06
N GLU A 32 5.15 4.85 -11.10
CA GLU A 32 5.60 3.58 -10.53
C GLU A 32 5.29 3.46 -9.04
N ARG A 33 5.50 4.55 -8.29
CA ARG A 33 5.19 4.60 -6.86
C ARG A 33 3.70 4.48 -6.59
N GLN A 34 2.84 5.04 -7.45
CA GLN A 34 1.39 4.89 -7.34
C GLN A 34 0.95 3.46 -7.65
N ALA A 35 1.50 2.82 -8.69
CA ALA A 35 1.23 1.42 -9.01
C ALA A 35 1.58 0.50 -7.84
N LYS A 36 2.79 0.63 -7.27
CA LYS A 36 3.22 -0.14 -6.09
C LYS A 36 2.31 0.07 -4.87
N ARG A 37 1.77 1.28 -4.70
CA ARG A 37 0.81 1.56 -3.63
C ARG A 37 -0.52 0.85 -3.88
N ALA A 38 -1.01 0.85 -5.12
CA ALA A 38 -2.25 0.17 -5.48
C ALA A 38 -2.12 -1.34 -5.28
N GLU A 39 -1.02 -1.95 -5.75
CA GLU A 39 -0.70 -3.36 -5.51
C GLU A 39 -0.64 -3.70 -4.01
N ALA A 40 0.01 -2.86 -3.21
CA ALA A 40 0.06 -3.05 -1.75
C ALA A 40 -1.29 -2.86 -1.05
N GLN A 41 -2.26 -2.23 -1.72
CA GLN A 41 -3.60 -1.99 -1.19
C GLN A 41 -4.60 -3.08 -1.57
N GLU A 42 -4.29 -3.88 -2.60
CA GLU A 42 -4.97 -5.15 -2.86
C GLU A 42 -4.55 -6.19 -1.81
N GLY A 43 -5.22 -6.12 -0.67
CA GLY A 43 -5.19 -7.19 0.33
C GLY A 43 -5.83 -8.48 -0.20
N PRO A 44 -5.70 -9.61 0.51
CA PRO A 44 -6.33 -10.87 0.11
C PRO A 44 -7.84 -10.65 -0.08
N SER A 45 -8.38 -11.21 -1.15
CA SER A 45 -9.83 -11.21 -1.40
C SER A 45 -10.57 -11.84 -0.20
N ALA A 46 -11.87 -11.55 -0.05
CA ALA A 46 -12.66 -12.13 1.03
C ALA A 46 -12.58 -13.67 1.03
N GLU A 47 -12.59 -14.28 -0.16
CA GLU A 47 -12.44 -15.72 -0.37
C GLU A 47 -11.03 -16.22 0.02
N GLN A 48 -9.98 -15.51 -0.41
CA GLN A 48 -8.61 -15.83 -0.01
C GLN A 48 -8.40 -15.69 1.50
N ALA A 49 -9.03 -14.70 2.14
CA ALA A 49 -8.96 -14.52 3.58
C ALA A 49 -9.64 -15.66 4.33
N THR A 50 -10.79 -16.16 3.84
CA THR A 50 -11.46 -17.33 4.43
C THR A 50 -10.62 -18.60 4.27
N ASP A 51 -10.02 -18.81 3.11
CA ASP A 51 -9.18 -19.99 2.84
C ASP A 51 -7.92 -19.98 3.71
N ASN A 52 -7.25 -18.83 3.80
CA ASN A 52 -6.07 -18.66 4.65
C ASN A 52 -6.40 -18.89 6.12
N LEU A 53 -7.55 -18.42 6.60
CA LEU A 53 -8.00 -18.64 7.98
C LEU A 53 -8.28 -20.13 8.24
N ALA A 54 -9.00 -20.80 7.33
CA ALA A 54 -9.29 -22.23 7.45
C ALA A 54 -8.02 -23.08 7.45
N ALA A 55 -7.06 -22.76 6.58
CA ALA A 55 -5.76 -23.41 6.55
C ALA A 55 -4.99 -23.25 7.88
N LEU A 56 -5.01 -22.03 8.46
CA LEU A 56 -4.35 -21.76 9.73
C LEU A 56 -4.96 -22.54 10.90
N LEU A 57 -6.30 -22.61 10.95
CA LEU A 57 -7.04 -23.38 11.95
C LEU A 57 -6.68 -24.87 11.85
N ASN A 58 -6.78 -25.46 10.67
CA ASN A 58 -6.46 -26.87 10.46
C ASN A 58 -5.00 -27.18 10.83
N ALA A 59 -4.05 -26.31 10.47
CA ALA A 59 -2.65 -26.49 10.84
C ALA A 59 -2.41 -26.46 12.35
N GLY A 60 -3.15 -25.61 13.09
CA GLY A 60 -3.07 -25.54 14.55
C GLY A 60 -3.66 -26.76 15.26
N PHE A 61 -4.70 -27.39 14.68
CA PHE A 61 -5.27 -28.62 15.23
C PHE A 61 -4.41 -29.86 14.97
N SER A 62 -3.60 -29.86 13.90
CA SER A 62 -2.69 -30.97 13.58
C SER A 62 -1.38 -31.00 14.37
N SER A 63 -1.08 -29.96 15.16
CA SER A 63 0.17 -29.84 15.92
C SER A 63 0.09 -30.32 17.38
N ASP A 64 -1.09 -30.74 17.87
CA ASP A 64 -1.33 -31.16 19.26
C ASP A 64 -1.44 -32.69 19.46
N GLU A 65 -1.02 -33.50 18.48
CA GLU A 65 -0.92 -34.98 18.57
C GLU A 65 0.53 -35.46 18.36
#